data_AF-A0A836FUB7-F1
#
_entry.id   AF-A0A836FUB7-F1
#
_cell.length_a   1.000
_cell.length_b   1.000
_cell.length_c   1.000
_cell.angle_alpha   90.00
_cell.angle_beta   90.00
_cell.angle_gamma   90.00
#
_symmetry.space_group_name_H-M   'P 1'
#
loop_
_entity.id
_entity.type
_entity.pdbx_description
1 polymer ?
#
loop_
_entity_poly.entity_id
_entity_poly.type
_entity_poly.pdbx_seq_one_letter_code
_entity_poly.pdbx_strand_id
1 'polypeptide(L)'
;MNTNLLFVESVEVLRNSLSHYHTLLEAILVVWIVWFISKKRSNQNSVPSKELVENKLAEWRPESLVPESPKNHPSLSLKYITSKVGKRVIVDGKNCLNLGTHNYLGLSDKAELIESAATAIKKYGVGSCGPRGFYGTVDVHLELEERLAKFMGVEEAIIYSYGFVTVSSAIPAYCKRKDLIFVDERVNFAIQKGLDASRGNIQYFKHNDAQDLRNLLMKQEEIDKRRLKKGAKVKRFLIIEGIYMNTGNICPLPELLALCKEYKLRIFIDESISFGTIGLHGRGVTEYFNIPISEIDMIMGSLEWAIGTIGGFCVGASFIIDHQRLSGLGYCFSASQPPLLASAAITSLNMIENNVEIFQSLRNNALSIHNGLKEILMLECSSFAESPLKHVYLKEQKDHAIEEKLLSAISNKCIENNLAIIVPVYLETEIILPRPSLRLCISASLDNSDIKFTLNTLKKCTEEVLLSFCE
;
A
#
# COMPACT_ATOMS: atom_id res chain seq x y z
N MET A 1 35.87 -77.54 31.60
CA MET A 1 35.68 -76.56 32.70
C MET A 1 34.45 -75.73 32.36
N ASN A 2 33.54 -75.60 33.33
CA ASN A 2 32.14 -75.19 33.18
C ASN A 2 31.96 -73.79 32.55
N THR A 3 31.20 -73.74 31.46
CA THR A 3 30.71 -72.54 30.77
C THR A 3 29.61 -71.79 31.54
N ASN A 4 29.20 -72.28 32.71
CA ASN A 4 28.15 -71.66 33.54
C ASN A 4 28.65 -70.55 34.48
N LEU A 5 29.97 -70.34 34.64
CA LEU A 5 30.48 -69.31 35.56
C LEU A 5 30.68 -67.93 34.93
N LEU A 6 30.92 -67.83 33.62
CA LEU A 6 31.15 -66.54 32.95
C LEU A 6 29.86 -65.73 32.76
N PHE A 7 28.69 -66.38 32.72
CA PHE A 7 27.41 -65.68 32.53
C PHE A 7 26.90 -65.02 33.82
N VAL A 8 27.22 -65.58 35.00
CA VAL A 8 26.69 -65.10 36.29
C VAL A 8 27.40 -63.82 36.73
N GLU A 9 28.73 -63.73 36.58
CA GLU A 9 29.49 -62.53 36.95
C GLU A 9 29.20 -61.33 36.02
N SER A 10 28.98 -61.55 34.71
CA SER A 10 28.60 -60.46 33.80
C SER A 10 27.19 -59.91 34.07
N VAL A 11 26.26 -60.75 34.55
CA VAL A 11 24.91 -60.31 34.96
C VAL A 11 24.95 -59.57 36.28
N GLU A 12 25.86 -59.92 37.19
CA GLU A 12 25.99 -59.27 38.50
C GLU A 12 26.65 -57.88 38.41
N VAL A 13 27.56 -57.68 37.44
CA VAL A 13 28.15 -56.37 37.11
C VAL A 13 27.16 -55.46 36.36
N LEU A 14 26.31 -56.03 35.48
CA LEU A 14 25.21 -55.29 34.84
C LEU A 14 24.11 -54.90 35.83
N ARG A 15 23.85 -55.74 36.85
CA ARG A 15 22.83 -55.47 37.88
C ARG A 15 23.24 -54.40 38.90
N ASN A 16 24.53 -54.20 39.14
CA ASN A 16 25.03 -53.28 40.17
C ASN A 16 25.52 -51.91 39.64
N SER A 17 25.60 -51.69 38.32
CA SER A 17 26.15 -50.45 37.74
C SER A 17 25.12 -49.58 36.99
N LEU A 18 23.94 -50.11 36.67
CA LEU A 18 22.87 -49.34 36.04
C LEU A 18 21.79 -49.03 37.07
N SER A 19 21.96 -47.84 37.63
CA SER A 19 21.07 -47.10 38.52
C SER A 19 19.60 -47.43 38.31
N HIS A 20 18.81 -47.54 39.38
CA HIS A 20 17.36 -47.79 39.34
C HIS A 20 16.60 -46.85 38.39
N TYR A 21 17.22 -45.71 38.05
CA TYR A 21 16.77 -44.77 37.03
C TYR A 21 16.78 -45.34 35.61
N HIS A 22 17.71 -46.23 35.22
CA HIS A 22 17.77 -46.80 33.87
C HIS A 22 16.66 -47.83 33.65
N THR A 23 16.41 -48.69 34.65
CA THR A 23 15.28 -49.63 34.64
C THR A 23 13.94 -48.90 34.77
N LEU A 24 13.88 -47.79 35.54
CA LEU A 24 12.71 -46.92 35.57
C LEU A 24 12.47 -46.23 34.22
N LEU A 25 13.53 -45.74 33.56
CA LEU A 25 13.44 -45.07 32.26
C LEU A 25 13.06 -46.06 31.15
N GLU A 26 13.58 -47.28 31.17
CA GLU A 26 13.16 -48.36 30.28
C GLU A 26 11.70 -48.76 30.52
N ALA A 27 11.27 -48.88 31.78
CA ALA A 27 9.87 -49.15 32.11
C ALA A 27 8.96 -48.01 31.64
N ILE A 28 9.36 -46.75 31.84
CA ILE A 28 8.63 -45.58 31.34
C ILE A 28 8.60 -45.60 29.81
N LEU A 29 9.71 -45.87 29.13
CA LEU A 29 9.77 -45.95 27.67
C LEU A 29 8.90 -47.08 27.12
N VAL A 30 8.88 -48.25 27.76
CA VAL A 30 8.00 -49.36 27.39
C VAL A 30 6.54 -48.98 27.59
N VAL A 31 6.19 -48.36 28.73
CA VAL A 31 4.83 -47.83 28.96
C VAL A 31 4.48 -46.77 27.93
N TRP A 32 5.42 -45.91 27.56
CA TRP A 32 5.22 -44.85 26.58
C TRP A 32 5.06 -45.40 25.17
N ILE A 33 5.82 -46.44 24.80
CA ILE A 33 5.71 -47.17 23.53
C ILE A 33 4.37 -47.92 23.48
N VAL A 34 3.98 -48.62 24.54
CA VAL A 34 2.69 -49.31 24.64
C VAL A 34 1.54 -48.30 24.56
N TRP A 35 1.67 -47.16 25.23
CA TRP A 35 0.71 -46.06 25.13
C TRP A 35 0.67 -45.48 23.71
N PHE A 36 1.82 -45.27 23.06
CA PHE A 36 1.89 -44.75 21.69
C PHE A 36 1.27 -45.72 20.68
N ILE A 37 1.52 -47.03 20.82
CA ILE A 37 0.95 -48.08 19.96
C ILE A 37 -0.55 -48.21 20.19
N SER A 38 -1.01 -48.17 21.45
CA SER A 38 -2.44 -48.17 21.79
C SER A 38 -3.15 -46.90 21.30
N LYS A 39 -2.52 -45.73 21.40
CA LYS A 39 -3.06 -44.47 20.87
C LYS A 39 -3.06 -44.43 19.34
N LYS A 40 -2.07 -45.06 18.68
CA LYS A 40 -2.06 -45.26 17.23
C LYS A 40 -3.21 -46.18 16.77
N ARG A 41 -3.61 -47.15 17.59
CA ARG A 41 -4.79 -48.00 17.32
C ARG A 41 -6.13 -47.30 17.59
N SER A 42 -6.18 -46.37 18.55
CA SER A 42 -7.40 -45.58 18.84
C SER A 42 -7.74 -44.52 17.80
N ASN A 43 -6.80 -44.20 16.89
CA ASN A 43 -7.04 -43.31 15.75
C ASN A 43 -7.18 -44.10 14.44
N GLN A 44 -7.87 -45.26 14.48
CA GLN A 44 -8.61 -45.64 13.29
C GLN A 44 -9.74 -44.63 13.15
N ASN A 45 -9.48 -43.57 12.36
CA ASN A 45 -10.56 -42.86 11.70
C ASN A 45 -11.38 -43.95 11.02
N SER A 46 -12.56 -44.28 11.57
CA SER A 46 -13.49 -45.16 10.88
C SER A 46 -13.70 -44.50 9.52
N VAL A 47 -13.28 -45.18 8.46
CA VAL A 47 -13.63 -44.73 7.11
C VAL A 47 -15.15 -44.71 7.12
N PRO A 48 -15.79 -43.53 7.00
CA PRO A 48 -17.24 -43.46 7.07
C PRO A 48 -17.82 -44.41 6.03
N SER A 49 -18.94 -45.08 6.36
CA SER A 49 -19.58 -45.97 5.41
C SER A 49 -19.84 -45.21 4.10
N LYS A 50 -19.72 -45.88 2.95
CA LYS A 50 -19.97 -45.23 1.65
C LYS A 50 -21.32 -44.50 1.62
N GLU A 51 -22.32 -45.12 2.23
CA GLU A 51 -23.66 -44.56 2.43
C GLU A 51 -23.68 -43.28 3.28
N LEU A 52 -22.90 -43.19 4.36
CA LEU A 52 -22.80 -41.97 5.16
C LEU A 52 -22.10 -40.83 4.40
N VAL A 53 -21.09 -41.16 3.59
CA VAL A 53 -20.44 -40.17 2.72
C VAL A 53 -21.40 -39.68 1.64
N GLU A 54 -22.11 -40.59 0.99
CA GLU A 54 -23.12 -40.26 -0.02
C GLU A 54 -24.25 -39.41 0.57
N ASN A 55 -24.75 -39.74 1.76
CA ASN A 55 -25.75 -38.93 2.47
C ASN A 55 -25.23 -37.53 2.80
N LYS A 56 -24.00 -37.41 3.30
CA LYS A 56 -23.39 -36.09 3.57
C LYS A 56 -23.15 -35.28 2.30
N LEU A 57 -22.77 -35.92 1.20
CA LEU A 57 -22.60 -35.25 -0.09
C LEU A 57 -23.95 -34.82 -0.69
N ALA A 58 -25.01 -35.62 -0.48
CA ALA A 58 -26.36 -35.28 -0.91
C ALA A 58 -26.98 -34.14 -0.08
N GLU A 59 -26.66 -34.09 1.22
CA GLU A 59 -27.07 -33.02 2.13
C GLU A 59 -26.23 -31.74 1.97
N TRP A 60 -24.96 -31.88 1.54
CA TRP A 60 -24.06 -30.74 1.40
C TRP A 60 -24.49 -29.83 0.26
N ARG A 61 -24.87 -28.60 0.62
CA ARG A 61 -25.06 -27.51 -0.33
C ARG A 61 -23.93 -26.51 -0.07
N PRO A 62 -23.00 -26.31 -1.02
CA PRO A 62 -22.01 -25.26 -0.87
C PRO A 62 -22.73 -23.93 -0.74
N GLU A 63 -22.39 -23.17 0.28
CA GLU A 63 -22.72 -21.75 0.30
C GLU A 63 -22.10 -21.10 -0.93
N SER A 64 -22.83 -20.17 -1.54
CA SER A 64 -22.26 -19.38 -2.62
C SER A 64 -21.04 -18.63 -2.09
N LEU A 65 -19.96 -18.58 -2.88
CA LEU A 65 -18.76 -17.83 -2.53
C LEU A 65 -19.06 -16.34 -2.26
N VAL A 66 -20.14 -15.84 -2.86
CA VAL A 66 -20.63 -14.48 -2.69
C VAL A 66 -22.16 -14.46 -2.55
N PRO A 67 -22.72 -13.59 -1.70
CA PRO A 67 -24.16 -13.36 -1.68
C PRO A 67 -24.64 -12.75 -3.01
N GLU A 68 -25.93 -12.88 -3.33
CA GLU A 68 -26.51 -12.23 -4.51
C GLU A 68 -26.34 -10.70 -4.39
N SER A 69 -25.71 -10.10 -5.39
CA SER A 69 -25.47 -8.66 -5.40
C SER A 69 -26.78 -7.91 -5.61
N PRO A 70 -27.04 -6.80 -4.89
CA PRO A 70 -28.19 -5.95 -5.14
C PRO A 70 -28.20 -5.47 -6.60
N LYS A 71 -29.37 -5.43 -7.24
CA LYS A 71 -29.49 -4.98 -8.65
C LYS A 71 -28.98 -3.55 -8.89
N ASN A 72 -28.97 -2.71 -7.84
CA ASN A 72 -28.48 -1.34 -7.88
C ASN A 72 -27.03 -1.21 -7.38
N HIS A 73 -26.28 -2.32 -7.28
CA HIS A 73 -24.92 -2.29 -6.79
C HIS A 73 -24.02 -1.46 -7.74
N PRO A 74 -23.19 -0.52 -7.25
CA PRO A 74 -22.36 0.34 -8.10
C PRO A 74 -21.48 -0.43 -9.10
N SER A 75 -20.98 -1.62 -8.73
CA SER A 75 -20.19 -2.47 -9.63
C SER A 75 -20.94 -2.95 -10.89
N LEU A 76 -22.28 -2.87 -10.90
CA LEU A 76 -23.12 -3.19 -12.06
C LEU A 76 -23.31 -1.99 -13.01
N SER A 77 -22.96 -0.78 -12.55
CA SER A 77 -23.05 0.47 -13.32
C SER A 77 -21.68 1.11 -13.48
N LEU A 78 -20.80 0.42 -14.21
CA LEU A 78 -19.45 0.86 -14.46
C LEU A 78 -19.43 2.06 -15.41
N LYS A 79 -18.81 3.16 -14.97
CA LYS A 79 -18.41 4.27 -15.84
C LYS A 79 -17.19 3.85 -16.64
N TYR A 80 -17.15 4.18 -17.92
CA TYR A 80 -16.01 3.83 -18.78
C TYR A 80 -15.49 5.03 -19.58
N ILE A 81 -14.22 4.95 -19.95
CA ILE A 81 -13.50 5.98 -20.69
C ILE A 81 -13.28 5.53 -22.13
N THR A 82 -13.56 6.40 -23.09
CA THR A 82 -13.39 6.12 -24.53
C THR A 82 -12.35 7.02 -25.23
N SER A 83 -11.63 7.84 -24.47
CA SER A 83 -10.57 8.72 -24.97
C SER A 83 -9.21 8.42 -24.34
N LYS A 84 -8.15 9.06 -24.85
CA LYS A 84 -6.91 9.24 -24.07
C LYS A 84 -7.23 9.91 -22.74
N VAL A 85 -6.53 9.52 -21.68
CA VAL A 85 -6.65 10.14 -20.36
C VAL A 85 -5.63 11.26 -20.25
N GLY A 86 -6.11 12.50 -20.31
CA GLY A 86 -5.30 13.72 -20.23
C GLY A 86 -6.03 14.82 -19.47
N LYS A 87 -5.80 16.08 -19.85
CA LYS A 87 -6.55 17.25 -19.32
C LYS A 87 -8.06 17.11 -19.51
N ARG A 88 -8.48 16.49 -20.62
CA ARG A 88 -9.88 16.12 -20.90
C ARG A 88 -10.03 14.62 -21.06
N VAL A 89 -11.21 14.12 -20.73
CA VAL A 89 -11.55 12.69 -20.79
C VAL A 89 -13.01 12.51 -21.20
N ILE A 90 -13.32 11.52 -22.03
CA ILE A 90 -14.69 11.17 -22.38
C ILE A 90 -15.18 10.07 -21.44
N VAL A 91 -16.08 10.43 -20.51
CA VAL A 91 -16.71 9.52 -19.54
C VAL A 91 -18.15 9.29 -19.98
N ASP A 92 -18.52 8.04 -20.28
CA ASP A 92 -19.87 7.68 -20.75
C ASP A 92 -20.39 8.58 -21.89
N GLY A 93 -19.51 8.89 -22.84
CA GLY A 93 -19.81 9.78 -23.98
C GLY A 93 -19.78 11.28 -23.68
N LYS A 94 -19.56 11.70 -22.42
CA LYS A 94 -19.44 13.12 -22.03
C LYS A 94 -17.98 13.56 -22.01
N ASN A 95 -17.64 14.55 -22.83
CA ASN A 95 -16.31 15.16 -22.83
C ASN A 95 -16.13 16.07 -21.61
N CYS A 96 -15.41 15.59 -20.61
CA CYS A 96 -15.24 16.23 -19.31
C CYS A 96 -13.85 16.84 -19.14
N LEU A 97 -13.75 17.94 -18.39
CA LEU A 97 -12.50 18.36 -17.76
C LEU A 97 -12.13 17.33 -16.68
N ASN A 98 -10.89 16.86 -16.69
CA ASN A 98 -10.45 15.74 -15.87
C ASN A 98 -9.85 16.20 -14.53
N LEU A 99 -10.58 15.98 -13.44
CA LEU A 99 -10.06 16.03 -12.06
C LEU A 99 -10.28 14.68 -11.35
N GLY A 100 -10.54 13.61 -12.11
CA GLY A 100 -10.86 12.28 -11.59
C GLY A 100 -9.69 11.30 -11.64
N THR A 101 -8.57 11.67 -12.26
CA THR A 101 -7.38 10.81 -12.37
C THR A 101 -6.15 11.46 -11.76
N HIS A 102 -5.25 10.65 -11.23
CA HIS A 102 -4.03 11.09 -10.53
C HIS A 102 -2.91 11.59 -11.48
N ASN A 103 -3.26 12.14 -12.66
CA ASN A 103 -2.32 12.67 -13.65
C ASN A 103 -1.86 14.09 -13.27
N TYR A 104 -1.17 14.19 -12.13
CA TYR A 104 -0.82 15.46 -11.49
C TYR A 104 0.04 16.36 -12.36
N LEU A 105 0.95 15.79 -13.14
CA LEU A 105 1.83 16.58 -14.03
C LEU A 105 1.29 16.71 -15.46
N GLY A 106 0.18 16.05 -15.80
CA GLY A 106 -0.37 16.12 -17.15
C GLY A 106 0.54 15.47 -18.19
N LEU A 107 1.22 14.38 -17.82
CA LEU A 107 2.22 13.72 -18.67
C LEU A 107 1.67 12.53 -19.47
N SER A 108 0.63 11.85 -18.96
CA SER A 108 0.16 10.56 -19.50
C SER A 108 -0.28 10.58 -20.98
N ASP A 109 -0.63 11.73 -21.54
CA ASP A 109 -1.06 11.89 -22.93
C ASP A 109 -0.04 12.63 -23.82
N LYS A 110 1.17 12.90 -23.31
CA LYS A 110 2.24 13.57 -24.05
C LYS A 110 2.75 12.70 -25.20
N ALA A 111 3.04 13.34 -26.34
CA ALA A 111 3.45 12.65 -27.55
C ALA A 111 4.79 11.92 -27.35
N GLU A 112 5.71 12.54 -26.60
CA GLU A 112 7.04 12.03 -26.28
C GLU A 112 6.97 10.70 -25.53
N LEU A 113 6.06 10.57 -24.54
CA LEU A 113 5.85 9.32 -23.80
C LEU A 113 5.28 8.22 -24.71
N ILE A 114 4.30 8.57 -25.54
CA ILE A 114 3.66 7.63 -26.47
C ILE A 114 4.69 7.11 -27.49
N GLU A 115 5.53 8.00 -28.02
CA GLU A 115 6.59 7.64 -28.97
C GLU A 115 7.68 6.77 -28.31
N SER A 116 8.08 7.10 -27.09
CA SER A 116 9.01 6.29 -26.29
C SER A 116 8.48 4.87 -26.09
N ALA A 117 7.20 4.74 -25.68
CA ALA A 117 6.56 3.45 -25.52
C ALA A 117 6.44 2.68 -26.85
N ALA A 118 6.05 3.34 -27.93
CA ALA A 118 5.96 2.72 -29.27
C ALA A 118 7.33 2.21 -29.77
N THR A 119 8.39 2.96 -29.50
CA THR A 119 9.76 2.56 -29.83
C THR A 119 10.20 1.35 -29.00
N ALA A 120 9.91 1.36 -27.70
CA ALA A 120 10.17 0.22 -26.83
C ALA A 120 9.40 -1.03 -27.24
N ILE A 121 8.15 -0.91 -27.70
CA ILE A 121 7.38 -2.04 -28.24
C ILE A 121 8.09 -2.65 -29.46
N LYS A 122 8.60 -1.82 -30.37
CA LYS A 122 9.33 -2.30 -31.56
C LYS A 122 10.64 -3.02 -31.20
N LYS A 123 11.32 -2.60 -30.13
CA LYS A 123 12.59 -3.19 -29.68
C LYS A 123 12.41 -4.44 -28.82
N TYR A 124 11.49 -4.42 -27.87
CA TYR A 124 11.37 -5.41 -26.79
C TYR A 124 10.08 -6.25 -26.83
N GLY A 125 9.10 -5.86 -27.64
CA GLY A 125 7.75 -6.43 -27.59
C GLY A 125 6.89 -5.85 -26.46
N VAL A 126 5.77 -6.52 -26.18
CA VAL A 126 4.72 -5.99 -25.28
C VAL A 126 5.02 -6.28 -23.80
N GLY A 127 5.80 -7.31 -23.47
CA GLY A 127 6.09 -7.69 -22.10
C GLY A 127 7.25 -8.67 -21.97
N SER A 128 7.76 -8.84 -20.75
CA SER A 128 8.92 -9.68 -20.45
C SER A 128 8.58 -11.16 -20.18
N CYS A 129 7.31 -11.47 -19.91
CA CYS A 129 6.81 -12.81 -19.60
C CYS A 129 7.55 -13.55 -18.45
N GLY A 130 8.22 -12.83 -17.56
CA GLY A 130 8.95 -13.43 -16.45
C GLY A 130 9.29 -12.45 -15.32
N PRO A 131 9.54 -12.95 -14.11
CA PRO A 131 10.00 -12.14 -12.99
C PRO A 131 11.43 -11.63 -13.16
N ARG A 132 11.77 -10.56 -12.43
CA ARG A 132 13.08 -9.89 -12.49
C ARG A 132 14.24 -10.77 -12.05
N GLY A 133 14.01 -11.72 -11.12
CA GLY A 133 15.02 -12.69 -10.67
C GLY A 133 15.36 -13.80 -11.65
N PHE A 134 14.68 -13.86 -12.80
CA PHE A 134 14.93 -14.82 -13.88
C PHE A 134 15.14 -14.03 -15.19
N TYR A 135 14.51 -14.45 -16.29
CA TYR A 135 14.65 -13.80 -17.62
C TYR A 135 13.75 -12.57 -17.82
N GLY A 136 13.16 -12.01 -16.75
CA GLY A 136 12.29 -10.82 -16.84
C GLY A 136 13.02 -9.48 -16.89
N THR A 137 14.32 -9.45 -16.61
CA THR A 137 15.09 -8.19 -16.58
C THR A 137 15.61 -7.81 -17.96
N VAL A 138 14.98 -6.80 -18.55
CA VAL A 138 15.43 -6.07 -19.75
C VAL A 138 16.28 -4.84 -19.37
N ASP A 139 17.22 -4.43 -20.22
CA ASP A 139 18.15 -3.29 -20.03
C ASP A 139 17.46 -2.00 -19.55
N VAL A 140 16.32 -1.64 -20.14
CA VAL A 140 15.54 -0.44 -19.77
C VAL A 140 15.05 -0.44 -18.32
N HIS A 141 14.89 -1.60 -17.68
CA HIS A 141 14.55 -1.65 -16.25
C HIS A 141 15.72 -1.19 -15.38
N LEU A 142 16.95 -1.59 -15.74
CA LEU A 142 18.16 -1.20 -15.02
C LEU A 142 18.42 0.29 -15.22
N GLU A 143 18.20 0.80 -16.44
CA GLU A 143 18.27 2.23 -16.71
C GLU A 143 17.24 3.01 -15.87
N LEU A 144 15.99 2.54 -15.77
CA LEU A 144 14.99 3.20 -14.93
C LEU A 144 15.39 3.19 -13.43
N GLU A 145 15.92 2.07 -12.93
CA GLU A 145 16.44 1.98 -11.56
C GLU A 145 17.57 3.00 -11.31
N GLU A 146 18.57 3.07 -12.21
CA GLU A 146 19.65 4.06 -12.12
C GLU A 146 19.12 5.51 -12.15
N ARG A 147 18.16 5.78 -13.05
CA ARG A 147 17.55 7.11 -13.20
C ARG A 147 16.77 7.53 -11.98
N LEU A 148 16.00 6.63 -11.37
CA LEU A 148 15.29 6.90 -10.12
C LEU A 148 16.25 7.14 -8.96
N ALA A 149 17.30 6.33 -8.81
CA ALA A 149 18.32 6.52 -7.78
C ALA A 149 19.01 7.89 -7.92
N LYS A 150 19.40 8.26 -9.14
CA LYS A 150 19.99 9.56 -9.45
C LYS A 150 19.02 10.72 -9.18
N PHE A 151 17.76 10.59 -9.61
CA PHE A 151 16.76 11.63 -9.41
C PHE A 151 16.52 11.89 -7.92
N MET A 152 16.40 10.83 -7.11
CA MET A 152 16.18 10.92 -5.67
C MET A 152 17.46 11.28 -4.89
N GLY A 153 18.64 11.06 -5.47
CA GLY A 153 19.93 11.32 -4.81
C GLY A 153 20.29 10.25 -3.78
N VAL A 154 20.01 8.98 -4.09
CA VAL A 154 20.34 7.81 -3.25
C VAL A 154 21.25 6.83 -3.98
N GLU A 155 21.69 5.78 -3.27
CA GLU A 155 22.58 4.76 -3.80
C GLU A 155 21.90 3.87 -4.86
N GLU A 156 20.69 3.38 -4.59
CA GLU A 156 20.03 2.42 -5.46
C GLU A 156 18.49 2.56 -5.46
N ALA A 157 17.87 2.07 -6.52
CA ALA A 157 16.43 1.90 -6.63
C ALA A 157 16.08 0.51 -7.15
N ILE A 158 14.88 0.04 -6.80
CA ILE A 158 14.26 -1.18 -7.33
C ILE A 158 12.87 -0.85 -7.84
N ILE A 159 12.51 -1.38 -9.00
CA ILE A 159 11.18 -1.19 -9.58
C ILE A 159 10.31 -2.46 -9.47
N TYR A 160 9.01 -2.23 -9.35
CA TYR A 160 7.95 -3.23 -9.28
C TYR A 160 6.92 -2.95 -10.37
N SER A 161 6.19 -3.99 -10.76
CA SER A 161 5.26 -3.94 -11.90
C SER A 161 3.97 -3.14 -11.64
N TYR A 162 3.65 -2.87 -10.38
CA TYR A 162 2.43 -2.16 -9.97
C TYR A 162 2.64 -1.44 -8.63
N GLY A 163 2.10 -0.23 -8.47
CA GLY A 163 2.29 0.63 -7.29
C GLY A 163 1.79 -0.03 -6.00
N PHE A 164 0.58 -0.59 -6.03
CA PHE A 164 0.02 -1.32 -4.87
C PHE A 164 0.91 -2.50 -4.42
N VAL A 165 1.47 -3.25 -5.39
CA VAL A 165 2.32 -4.40 -5.14
C VAL A 165 3.68 -3.98 -4.57
N THR A 166 4.17 -2.80 -4.94
CA THR A 166 5.40 -2.20 -4.39
C THR A 166 5.31 -2.12 -2.88
N VAL A 167 4.33 -1.38 -2.37
CA VAL A 167 4.17 -1.10 -0.94
C VAL A 167 3.83 -2.37 -0.17
N SER A 168 2.88 -3.16 -0.68
CA SER A 168 2.46 -4.41 -0.03
C SER A 168 3.54 -5.50 -0.05
N SER A 169 4.58 -5.39 -0.89
CA SER A 169 5.73 -6.31 -0.92
C SER A 169 6.94 -5.79 -0.13
N ALA A 170 7.19 -4.48 -0.14
CA ALA A 170 8.34 -3.87 0.52
C ALA A 170 8.23 -3.97 2.05
N ILE A 171 7.05 -3.72 2.63
CA ILE A 171 6.82 -3.81 4.07
C ILE A 171 7.15 -5.21 4.63
N PRO A 172 6.55 -6.31 4.15
CA PRO A 172 6.82 -7.64 4.68
C PRO A 172 8.21 -8.17 4.34
N ALA A 173 8.96 -7.56 3.41
CA ALA A 173 10.37 -7.88 3.19
C ALA A 173 11.20 -7.64 4.46
N TYR A 174 10.87 -6.58 5.22
CA TYR A 174 11.56 -6.14 6.43
C TYR A 174 10.86 -6.50 7.73
N CYS A 175 9.57 -6.16 7.82
CA CYS A 175 8.78 -6.33 9.02
C CYS A 175 8.41 -7.80 9.21
N LYS A 176 8.73 -8.38 10.37
CA LYS A 176 8.43 -9.77 10.71
C LYS A 176 7.62 -9.86 12.02
N ARG A 177 7.12 -11.06 12.32
CA ARG A 177 6.28 -11.37 13.50
C ARG A 177 6.81 -10.91 14.87
N LYS A 178 8.12 -10.76 15.03
CA LYS A 178 8.73 -10.32 16.30
C LYS A 178 8.95 -8.82 16.38
N ASP A 179 8.76 -8.10 15.28
CA ASP A 179 9.01 -6.68 15.20
C ASP A 179 7.78 -5.89 15.64
N LEU A 180 8.00 -4.63 16.00
CA LEU A 180 6.98 -3.68 16.39
C LEU A 180 6.85 -2.61 15.31
N ILE A 181 5.64 -2.35 14.85
CA ILE A 181 5.37 -1.45 13.74
C ILE A 181 4.39 -0.40 14.22
N PHE A 182 4.83 0.85 14.27
CA PHE A 182 3.98 2.01 14.47
C PHE A 182 3.53 2.53 13.11
N VAL A 183 2.25 2.82 12.97
CA VAL A 183 1.68 3.24 11.70
C VAL A 183 0.53 4.20 11.93
N ASP A 184 0.39 5.19 11.06
CA ASP A 184 -0.73 6.12 11.11
C ASP A 184 -2.04 5.38 10.80
N GLU A 185 -3.11 5.68 11.53
CA GLU A 185 -4.39 4.97 11.39
C GLU A 185 -5.10 5.19 10.04
N ARG A 186 -4.72 6.21 9.26
CA ARG A 186 -5.33 6.53 7.95
C ARG A 186 -4.46 6.19 6.75
N VAL A 187 -3.45 5.34 6.92
CA VAL A 187 -2.64 4.85 5.79
C VAL A 187 -3.48 4.18 4.72
N ASN A 188 -3.03 4.29 3.47
CA ASN A 188 -3.65 3.67 2.31
C ASN A 188 -3.72 2.14 2.42
N PHE A 189 -4.61 1.55 1.62
CA PHE A 189 -4.90 0.12 1.67
C PHE A 189 -3.69 -0.77 1.32
N ALA A 190 -2.75 -0.29 0.50
CA ALA A 190 -1.56 -1.06 0.13
C ALA A 190 -0.63 -1.24 1.34
N ILE A 191 -0.48 -0.20 2.16
CA ILE A 191 0.23 -0.28 3.45
C ILE A 191 -0.46 -1.31 4.34
N GLN A 192 -1.79 -1.23 4.49
CA GLN A 192 -2.55 -2.17 5.33
C GLN A 192 -2.34 -3.63 4.89
N LYS A 193 -2.36 -3.92 3.58
CA LYS A 193 -2.06 -5.28 3.09
C LYS A 193 -0.60 -5.69 3.31
N GLY A 194 0.34 -4.77 3.21
CA GLY A 194 1.75 -5.03 3.56
C GLY A 194 1.93 -5.37 5.04
N LEU A 195 1.19 -4.69 5.93
CA LEU A 195 1.15 -5.00 7.35
C LEU A 195 0.56 -6.39 7.64
N ASP A 196 -0.57 -6.73 7.00
CA ASP A 196 -1.18 -8.06 7.10
C ASP A 196 -0.19 -9.16 6.69
N ALA A 197 0.50 -8.96 5.57
CA ALA A 197 1.51 -9.89 5.06
C ALA A 197 2.72 -10.01 5.99
N SER A 198 3.10 -8.94 6.70
CA SER A 198 4.25 -8.92 7.62
C SER A 198 4.03 -9.78 8.87
N ARG A 199 2.76 -9.94 9.28
CA ARG A 199 2.35 -10.56 10.56
C ARG A 199 3.02 -9.93 11.79
N GLY A 200 3.52 -8.70 11.67
CA GLY A 200 4.19 -7.97 12.75
C GLY A 200 3.24 -7.53 13.86
N ASN A 201 3.79 -7.00 14.95
CA ASN A 201 2.99 -6.42 16.03
C ASN A 201 2.70 -4.96 15.66
N ILE A 202 1.47 -4.66 15.29
CA ILE A 202 1.08 -3.35 14.75
C ILE A 202 0.49 -2.49 15.88
N GLN A 203 0.90 -1.23 15.97
CA GLN A 203 0.32 -0.20 16.84
C GLN A 203 -0.05 1.00 15.97
N TYR A 204 -1.34 1.25 15.85
CA TYR A 204 -1.84 2.43 15.16
C TYR A 204 -1.78 3.65 16.10
N PHE A 205 -1.31 4.79 15.58
CA PHE A 205 -1.43 6.09 16.24
C PHE A 205 -2.41 6.96 15.46
N LYS A 206 -3.03 7.91 16.15
CA LYS A 206 -4.02 8.83 15.57
C LYS A 206 -3.45 9.59 14.37
N HIS A 207 -4.31 9.84 13.38
CA HIS A 207 -3.88 10.46 12.13
C HIS A 207 -3.12 11.77 12.35
N ASN A 208 -1.90 11.86 11.82
CA ASN A 208 -1.02 13.03 11.94
C ASN A 208 -0.72 13.49 13.39
N ASP A 209 -0.93 12.65 14.40
CA ASP A 209 -0.72 13.00 15.81
C ASP A 209 0.62 12.44 16.33
N ALA A 210 1.68 13.25 16.22
CA ALA A 210 2.99 12.88 16.75
C ALA A 210 3.01 12.72 18.27
N GLN A 211 2.09 13.36 19.00
CA GLN A 211 2.02 13.24 20.46
C GLN A 211 1.40 11.91 20.87
N ASP A 212 0.38 11.43 20.15
CA ASP A 212 -0.17 10.08 20.35
C ASP A 212 0.89 9.00 20.08
N LEU A 213 1.67 9.14 18.99
CA LEU A 213 2.82 8.27 18.72
C LEU A 213 3.82 8.28 19.89
N ARG A 214 4.19 9.47 20.40
CA ARG A 214 5.08 9.59 21.57
C ARG A 214 4.52 8.85 22.79
N ASN A 215 3.22 8.97 23.06
CA ASN A 215 2.58 8.29 24.20
C ASN A 215 2.66 6.75 24.04
N LEU A 216 2.45 6.22 22.84
CA LEU A 216 2.60 4.79 22.54
C LEU A 216 4.05 4.33 22.73
N LEU A 217 5.03 5.12 22.28
CA LEU A 217 6.45 4.82 22.44
C LEU A 217 6.89 4.81 23.91
N MET A 218 6.43 5.77 24.71
CA MET A 218 6.67 5.79 26.16
C MET A 218 6.11 4.53 26.84
N LYS A 219 4.86 4.18 26.53
CA LYS A 219 4.22 2.95 27.05
C LYS A 219 4.99 1.70 26.63
N GLN A 220 5.48 1.65 25.40
CA GLN A 220 6.29 0.54 24.93
C GLN A 220 7.63 0.45 25.67
N GLU A 221 8.27 1.58 25.96
CA GLU A 221 9.51 1.61 26.72
C GLU A 221 9.34 1.03 28.13
N GLU A 222 8.22 1.32 28.81
CA GLU A 222 7.88 0.71 30.10
C GLU A 222 7.72 -0.81 30.01
N ILE A 223 7.07 -1.31 28.95
CA ILE A 223 6.93 -2.75 28.68
C ILE A 223 8.30 -3.39 28.45
N ASP A 224 9.16 -2.70 27.70
CA ASP A 224 10.49 -3.19 27.37
C ASP A 224 11.37 -3.24 28.62
N LYS A 225 11.33 -2.23 29.49
CA LYS A 225 12.01 -2.25 30.81
C LYS A 225 11.66 -3.48 31.64
N ARG A 226 10.40 -3.93 31.59
CA ARG A 226 9.96 -5.17 32.27
C ARG A 226 10.48 -6.45 31.56
N ARG A 227 10.63 -6.42 30.23
CA ARG A 227 11.08 -7.54 29.39
C ARG A 227 12.60 -7.69 29.26
N LEU A 228 13.38 -6.63 29.52
CA LEU A 228 14.85 -6.60 29.38
C LEU A 228 15.59 -7.72 30.12
N LYS A 229 14.97 -8.39 31.09
CA LYS A 229 15.50 -9.62 31.72
C LYS A 229 15.66 -10.82 30.77
N LYS A 230 15.18 -10.75 29.50
CA LYS A 230 15.18 -11.87 28.54
C LYS A 230 16.01 -11.67 27.26
N GLY A 231 16.79 -10.59 27.14
CA GLY A 231 17.82 -10.43 26.08
C GLY A 231 17.34 -10.31 24.62
N ALA A 232 16.03 -10.20 24.34
CA ALA A 232 15.52 -10.11 22.98
C ALA A 232 15.52 -8.65 22.45
N LYS A 233 16.27 -8.39 21.37
CA LYS A 233 16.21 -7.13 20.61
C LYS A 233 15.01 -7.16 19.66
N VAL A 234 14.05 -6.25 19.87
CA VAL A 234 12.89 -6.05 18.97
C VAL A 234 13.22 -4.92 18.01
N LYS A 235 13.08 -5.16 16.69
CA LYS A 235 13.19 -4.07 15.71
C LYS A 235 11.90 -3.26 15.75
N ARG A 236 12.02 -1.94 15.62
CA ARG A 236 10.88 -1.02 15.61
C ARG A 236 10.86 -0.26 14.30
N PHE A 237 9.68 -0.11 13.73
CA PHE A 237 9.43 0.57 12.46
C PHE A 237 8.36 1.63 12.65
N LEU A 238 8.47 2.74 11.91
CA LEU A 238 7.44 3.73 11.68
C LEU A 238 7.08 3.71 10.19
N ILE A 239 5.81 3.53 9.86
CA ILE A 239 5.33 3.53 8.47
C ILE A 239 4.29 4.64 8.32
N ILE A 240 4.51 5.53 7.35
CA ILE A 240 3.65 6.68 7.07
C ILE A 240 3.54 6.93 5.57
N GLU A 241 2.60 7.79 5.16
CA GLU A 241 2.54 8.37 3.81
C GLU A 241 3.14 9.78 3.83
N GLY A 242 3.73 10.23 2.73
CA GLY A 242 4.17 11.62 2.56
C GLY A 242 2.96 12.57 2.48
N ILE A 243 2.10 12.33 1.49
CA ILE A 243 0.73 12.83 1.46
C ILE A 243 -0.23 11.64 1.50
N TYR A 244 -1.13 11.63 2.47
CA TYR A 244 -2.05 10.51 2.70
C TYR A 244 -3.12 10.42 1.61
N MET A 245 -3.21 9.27 0.93
CA MET A 245 -4.20 9.00 -0.12
C MET A 245 -5.66 9.20 0.33
N ASN A 246 -5.95 8.96 1.61
CA ASN A 246 -7.32 8.97 2.14
C ASN A 246 -7.76 10.33 2.69
N THR A 247 -6.84 11.29 2.84
CA THR A 247 -7.15 12.62 3.42
C THR A 247 -6.57 13.79 2.62
N GLY A 248 -5.54 13.55 1.80
CA GLY A 248 -4.75 14.60 1.15
C GLY A 248 -3.98 15.47 2.15
N ASN A 249 -3.79 15.02 3.40
CA ASN A 249 -2.96 15.70 4.39
C ASN A 249 -1.49 15.36 4.16
N ILE A 250 -0.59 16.29 4.47
CA ILE A 250 0.86 16.03 4.51
C ILE A 250 1.24 15.50 5.89
N CYS A 251 2.21 14.60 5.98
CA CYS A 251 2.70 14.11 7.27
C CYS A 251 3.55 15.18 8.01
N PRO A 252 3.53 15.19 9.35
CA PRO A 252 4.39 16.02 10.17
C PRO A 252 5.82 15.44 10.26
N LEU A 253 6.49 15.31 9.11
CA LEU A 253 7.77 14.58 9.02
C LEU A 253 8.85 15.06 10.02
N PRO A 254 9.07 16.37 10.26
CA PRO A 254 10.07 16.82 11.24
C PRO A 254 9.84 16.28 12.66
N GLU A 255 8.60 16.29 13.12
CA GLU A 255 8.21 15.81 14.46
C GLU A 255 8.33 14.29 14.57
N LEU A 256 7.92 13.58 13.52
CA LEU A 256 8.03 12.12 13.46
C LEU A 256 9.49 11.66 13.44
N LEU A 257 10.36 12.34 12.71
CA LEU A 257 11.79 12.02 12.68
C LEU A 257 12.49 12.27 14.02
N ALA A 258 12.08 13.30 14.76
CA ALA A 258 12.59 13.50 16.12
C ALA A 258 12.31 12.28 17.00
N LEU A 259 11.09 11.72 16.92
CA LEU A 259 10.71 10.50 17.64
C LEU A 259 11.46 9.27 17.11
N CYS A 260 11.67 9.14 15.80
CA CYS A 260 12.47 8.06 15.23
C CYS A 260 13.90 8.05 15.80
N LYS A 261 14.53 9.22 15.91
CA LYS A 261 15.87 9.39 16.48
C LYS A 261 15.91 9.09 17.98
N GLU A 262 14.91 9.56 18.72
CA GLU A 262 14.79 9.35 20.17
C GLU A 262 14.60 7.86 20.51
N TYR A 263 13.62 7.20 19.86
CA TYR A 263 13.20 5.83 20.18
C TYR A 263 13.81 4.74 19.29
N LYS A 264 14.72 5.12 18.38
CA LYS A 264 15.46 4.23 17.47
C LYS A 264 14.52 3.42 16.56
N LEU A 265 13.59 4.12 15.93
CA LEU A 265 12.70 3.56 14.91
C LEU A 265 13.38 3.63 13.54
N ARG A 266 13.11 2.63 12.68
CA ARG A 266 13.35 2.75 11.24
C ARG A 266 12.12 3.33 10.57
N ILE A 267 12.28 4.25 9.63
CA ILE A 267 11.15 4.93 8.99
C ILE A 267 10.99 4.52 7.52
N PHE A 268 9.79 4.08 7.17
CA PHE A 268 9.36 3.85 5.79
C PHE A 268 8.32 4.89 5.41
N ILE A 269 8.54 5.56 4.28
CA ILE A 269 7.62 6.57 3.77
C ILE A 269 7.08 6.13 2.41
N ASP A 270 5.76 6.08 2.27
CA ASP A 270 5.10 5.99 0.97
C ASP A 270 4.93 7.41 0.39
N GLU A 271 5.77 7.74 -0.59
CA GLU A 271 5.77 9.02 -1.31
C GLU A 271 4.87 8.97 -2.55
N SER A 272 4.00 7.97 -2.73
CA SER A 272 3.31 7.78 -4.01
C SER A 272 2.56 9.05 -4.49
N ILE A 273 1.91 9.80 -3.59
CA ILE A 273 1.24 11.08 -3.93
C ILE A 273 2.22 12.25 -4.02
N SER A 274 3.19 12.31 -3.12
CA SER A 274 4.10 13.45 -2.95
C SER A 274 5.26 13.47 -3.95
N PHE A 275 5.70 12.29 -4.41
CA PHE A 275 6.68 12.14 -5.47
C PHE A 275 6.15 12.75 -6.78
N GLY A 276 6.94 13.64 -7.35
CA GLY A 276 6.59 14.43 -8.52
C GLY A 276 5.53 15.51 -8.28
N THR A 277 5.12 15.79 -7.04
CA THR A 277 4.08 16.80 -6.77
C THR A 277 4.47 17.89 -5.78
N ILE A 278 5.35 17.59 -4.82
CA ILE A 278 5.86 18.56 -3.85
C ILE A 278 7.39 18.50 -3.76
N GLY A 279 7.97 19.55 -3.19
CA GLY A 279 9.42 19.79 -3.23
C GLY A 279 9.81 20.63 -4.43
N LEU A 280 10.97 21.28 -4.36
CA LEU A 280 11.45 22.18 -5.41
C LEU A 280 11.64 21.46 -6.75
N HIS A 281 12.09 20.20 -6.72
CA HIS A 281 12.33 19.36 -7.89
C HIS A 281 11.38 18.17 -7.93
N GLY A 282 10.32 18.16 -7.11
CA GLY A 282 9.35 17.07 -7.08
C GLY A 282 9.85 15.80 -6.38
N ARG A 283 10.80 15.88 -5.44
CA ARG A 283 11.33 14.69 -4.75
C ARG A 283 10.48 14.21 -3.57
N GLY A 284 9.40 14.91 -3.24
CA GLY A 284 8.49 14.50 -2.16
C GLY A 284 8.68 15.26 -0.85
N VAL A 285 8.23 14.67 0.26
CA VAL A 285 8.15 15.37 1.57
C VAL A 285 9.52 15.68 2.15
N THR A 286 10.53 14.84 1.88
CA THR A 286 11.91 15.09 2.35
C THR A 286 12.47 16.41 1.82
N GLU A 287 12.33 16.65 0.51
CA GLU A 287 12.72 17.91 -0.11
C GLU A 287 11.84 19.08 0.34
N TYR A 288 10.53 18.86 0.46
CA TYR A 288 9.60 19.90 0.92
C TYR A 288 9.96 20.46 2.31
N PHE A 289 10.36 19.59 3.25
CA PHE A 289 10.78 19.98 4.59
C PHE A 289 12.28 20.27 4.72
N ASN A 290 13.05 20.22 3.62
CA ASN A 290 14.50 20.37 3.61
C ASN A 290 15.22 19.39 4.56
N ILE A 291 14.75 18.13 4.58
CA ILE A 291 15.31 17.03 5.35
C ILE A 291 16.23 16.20 4.44
N PRO A 292 17.46 15.90 4.86
CA PRO A 292 18.34 15.01 4.11
C PRO A 292 17.69 13.64 3.90
N ILE A 293 17.68 13.16 2.66
CA ILE A 293 17.07 11.85 2.33
C ILE A 293 17.70 10.68 3.09
N SER A 294 18.95 10.82 3.54
CA SER A 294 19.66 9.85 4.38
C SER A 294 19.05 9.64 5.77
N GLU A 295 18.12 10.50 6.20
CA GLU A 295 17.35 10.34 7.43
C GLU A 295 16.18 9.35 7.28
N ILE A 296 15.89 8.91 6.05
CA ILE A 296 14.81 7.97 5.74
C ILE A 296 15.41 6.61 5.35
N ASP A 297 14.97 5.53 6.00
CA ASP A 297 15.52 4.19 5.73
C ASP A 297 15.03 3.63 4.39
N MET A 298 13.76 3.86 4.04
CA MET A 298 13.18 3.41 2.78
C MET A 298 12.08 4.35 2.32
N ILE A 299 12.15 4.76 1.05
CA ILE A 299 11.06 5.46 0.37
C ILE A 299 10.45 4.50 -0.63
N MET A 300 9.12 4.39 -0.60
CA MET A 300 8.30 3.66 -1.56
C MET A 300 7.52 4.69 -2.39
N GLY A 301 7.27 4.42 -3.66
CA GLY A 301 6.51 5.34 -4.50
C GLY A 301 5.86 4.65 -5.70
N SER A 302 4.85 5.31 -6.26
CA SER A 302 4.17 4.87 -7.48
C SER A 302 4.64 5.67 -8.70
N LEU A 303 4.78 4.97 -9.83
CA LEU A 303 4.99 5.58 -11.15
C LEU A 303 3.66 5.87 -11.87
N GLU A 304 2.53 5.48 -11.26
CA GLU A 304 1.20 5.56 -11.88
C GLU A 304 0.61 6.96 -11.93
N TRP A 305 1.09 7.85 -11.05
CA TRP A 305 0.45 9.14 -10.82
C TRP A 305 1.24 10.26 -11.48
N ALA A 306 2.19 10.88 -10.77
CA ALA A 306 2.94 12.02 -11.31
C ALA A 306 3.73 11.68 -12.58
N ILE A 307 4.27 10.46 -12.69
CA ILE A 307 5.08 10.00 -13.84
C ILE A 307 4.21 9.57 -15.03
N GLY A 308 2.91 9.28 -14.82
CA GLY A 308 1.98 9.00 -15.89
C GLY A 308 2.18 7.65 -16.60
N THR A 309 2.76 6.65 -15.93
CA THR A 309 2.90 5.28 -16.47
C THR A 309 2.23 4.25 -15.56
N ILE A 310 2.75 3.03 -15.43
CA ILE A 310 2.29 2.02 -14.47
C ILE A 310 3.53 1.35 -13.87
N GLY A 311 3.55 1.17 -12.56
CA GLY A 311 4.65 0.57 -11.82
C GLY A 311 4.83 1.25 -10.47
N GLY A 312 5.82 0.81 -9.71
CA GLY A 312 6.26 1.50 -8.52
C GLY A 312 7.73 1.25 -8.26
N PHE A 313 8.27 1.93 -7.25
CA PHE A 313 9.69 1.85 -6.92
C PHE A 313 9.91 1.92 -5.42
N CYS A 314 11.05 1.40 -4.99
CA CYS A 314 11.65 1.72 -3.70
C CYS A 314 13.04 2.28 -3.92
N VAL A 315 13.43 3.29 -3.14
CA VAL A 315 14.77 3.90 -3.18
C VAL A 315 15.37 3.96 -1.78
N GLY A 316 16.70 3.82 -1.68
CA GLY A 316 17.42 3.84 -0.41
C GLY A 316 18.89 3.44 -0.57
N ALA A 317 19.50 3.02 0.54
CA ALA A 317 20.85 2.45 0.54
C ALA A 317 20.87 1.09 -0.17
N SER A 318 21.99 0.70 -0.80
CA SER A 318 22.07 -0.53 -1.59
C SER A 318 21.67 -1.78 -0.81
N PHE A 319 22.07 -1.90 0.46
CA PHE A 319 21.69 -3.06 1.27
C PHE A 319 20.18 -3.13 1.59
N ILE A 320 19.47 -1.99 1.54
CA ILE A 320 18.00 -1.92 1.64
C ILE A 320 17.34 -2.30 0.31
N ILE A 321 18.00 -2.09 -0.81
CA ILE A 321 17.46 -2.45 -2.11
C ILE A 321 17.73 -3.94 -2.40
N ASP A 322 18.95 -4.41 -2.19
CA ASP A 322 19.36 -5.80 -2.39
C ASP A 322 18.50 -6.79 -1.60
N HIS A 323 18.20 -6.47 -0.33
CA HIS A 323 17.36 -7.35 0.50
C HIS A 323 15.93 -7.48 -0.07
N GLN A 324 15.41 -6.43 -0.73
CA GLN A 324 14.11 -6.51 -1.43
C GLN A 324 14.19 -7.36 -2.70
N ARG A 325 15.32 -7.35 -3.43
CA ARG A 325 15.50 -8.22 -4.61
C ARG A 325 15.44 -9.70 -4.25
N LEU A 326 15.78 -10.07 -3.01
CA LEU A 326 15.76 -11.45 -2.53
C LEU A 326 14.45 -11.83 -1.82
N SER A 327 13.74 -10.88 -1.23
CA SER A 327 12.62 -11.17 -0.32
C SER A 327 11.30 -10.47 -0.64
N GLY A 328 11.30 -9.51 -1.57
CA GLY A 328 10.11 -8.82 -2.02
C GLY A 328 9.22 -9.74 -2.86
N LEU A 329 8.07 -10.12 -2.31
CA LEU A 329 7.18 -11.11 -2.95
C LEU A 329 6.75 -10.69 -4.35
N GLY A 330 6.32 -9.43 -4.52
CA GLY A 330 5.94 -8.86 -5.81
C GLY A 330 7.09 -8.66 -6.79
N TYR A 331 8.34 -8.73 -6.34
CA TYR A 331 9.52 -8.67 -7.21
C TYR A 331 9.94 -10.07 -7.67
N CYS A 332 9.96 -11.04 -6.74
CA CYS A 332 10.39 -12.40 -7.00
C CYS A 332 9.34 -13.25 -7.75
N PHE A 333 8.06 -13.05 -7.46
CA PHE A 333 6.97 -13.94 -7.89
C PHE A 333 5.92 -13.27 -8.80
N SER A 334 6.23 -12.10 -9.35
CA SER A 334 5.41 -11.43 -10.36
C SER A 334 6.21 -11.19 -11.63
N ALA A 335 5.56 -11.21 -12.79
CA ALA A 335 6.19 -10.80 -14.03
C ALA A 335 6.66 -9.34 -13.92
N SER A 336 7.80 -9.00 -14.53
CA SER A 336 8.31 -7.64 -14.48
C SER A 336 7.36 -6.65 -15.15
N GLN A 337 7.53 -5.37 -14.82
CA GLN A 337 6.90 -4.26 -15.54
C GLN A 337 7.15 -4.42 -17.05
N PRO A 338 6.16 -4.20 -17.92
CA PRO A 338 6.40 -4.11 -19.36
C PRO A 338 7.51 -3.10 -19.71
N PRO A 339 8.50 -3.45 -20.56
CA PRO A 339 9.60 -2.56 -20.94
C PRO A 339 9.15 -1.20 -21.50
N LEU A 340 7.99 -1.17 -22.18
CA LEU A 340 7.40 0.07 -22.70
C LEU A 340 7.06 1.08 -21.60
N LEU A 341 6.63 0.62 -20.43
CA LEU A 341 6.26 1.47 -19.31
C LEU A 341 7.50 1.99 -18.59
N ALA A 342 8.55 1.16 -18.51
CA ALA A 342 9.83 1.59 -17.98
C ALA A 342 10.47 2.67 -18.88
N SER A 343 10.44 2.47 -20.20
CA SER A 343 10.89 3.47 -21.18
C SER A 343 10.10 4.77 -21.09
N ALA A 344 8.77 4.70 -21.02
CA ALA A 344 7.93 5.89 -20.84
C ALA A 344 8.25 6.61 -19.51
N ALA A 345 8.53 5.87 -18.43
CA ALA A 345 8.84 6.47 -17.13
C ALA A 345 10.18 7.22 -17.16
N ILE A 346 11.20 6.68 -17.85
CA ILE A 346 12.48 7.37 -18.08
C ILE A 346 12.25 8.68 -18.85
N THR A 347 11.40 8.66 -19.87
CA THR A 347 11.03 9.86 -20.63
C THR A 347 10.30 10.88 -19.77
N SER A 348 9.36 10.45 -18.93
CA SER A 348 8.71 11.33 -17.95
C SER A 348 9.70 11.96 -16.97
N LEU A 349 10.67 11.18 -16.45
CA LEU A 349 11.74 11.70 -15.58
C LEU A 349 12.57 12.77 -16.30
N ASN A 350 12.95 12.53 -17.56
CA ASN A 350 13.64 13.55 -18.38
C ASN A 350 12.81 14.83 -18.51
N MET A 351 11.50 14.73 -18.72
CA MET A 351 10.64 15.89 -18.90
C MET A 351 10.56 16.74 -17.63
N ILE A 352 10.44 16.12 -16.46
CA ILE A 352 10.32 16.85 -15.19
C ILE A 352 11.66 17.42 -14.72
N GLU A 353 12.79 16.76 -15.02
CA GLU A 353 14.13 17.31 -14.75
C GLU A 353 14.43 18.54 -15.61
N ASN A 354 13.91 18.58 -16.84
CA ASN A 354 14.10 19.71 -17.76
C ASN A 354 13.07 20.83 -17.58
N ASN A 355 11.98 20.61 -16.82
CA ASN A 355 10.90 21.58 -16.63
C ASN A 355 10.48 21.68 -15.16
N VAL A 356 11.32 22.30 -14.34
CA VAL A 356 11.06 22.49 -12.91
C VAL A 356 9.84 23.40 -12.64
N GLU A 357 9.48 24.27 -13.58
CA GLU A 357 8.30 25.17 -13.47
C GLU A 357 6.97 24.40 -13.41
N ILE A 358 6.95 23.13 -13.83
CA ILE A 358 5.75 22.28 -13.76
C ILE A 358 5.28 22.09 -12.31
N PHE A 359 6.21 21.98 -11.36
CA PHE A 359 5.89 21.81 -9.94
C PHE A 359 5.30 23.08 -9.34
N GLN A 360 5.82 24.25 -9.74
CA GLN A 360 5.26 25.54 -9.35
C GLN A 360 3.85 25.73 -9.92
N SER A 361 3.64 25.34 -11.18
CA SER A 361 2.32 25.38 -11.82
C SER A 361 1.32 24.50 -11.09
N LEU A 362 1.69 23.26 -10.76
CA LEU A 362 0.86 22.35 -9.96
C LEU A 362 0.52 22.95 -8.58
N ARG A 363 1.52 23.48 -7.87
CA ARG A 363 1.36 24.11 -6.57
C ARG A 363 0.38 25.30 -6.63
N ASN A 364 0.54 26.17 -7.62
CA ASN A 364 -0.33 27.33 -7.82
C ASN A 364 -1.77 26.91 -8.13
N ASN A 365 -1.95 25.89 -8.96
CA ASN A 365 -3.26 25.31 -9.25
C ASN A 365 -3.90 24.69 -8.00
N ALA A 366 -3.10 23.96 -7.20
CA ALA A 366 -3.54 23.35 -5.95
C ALA A 366 -4.01 24.38 -4.92
N LEU A 367 -3.26 25.47 -4.76
CA LEU A 367 -3.60 26.60 -3.91
C LEU A 367 -4.84 27.35 -4.40
N SER A 368 -4.95 27.57 -5.71
CA SER A 368 -6.08 28.28 -6.32
C SER A 368 -7.40 27.53 -6.11
N ILE A 369 -7.41 26.22 -6.38
CA ILE A 369 -8.58 25.37 -6.10
C ILE A 369 -8.84 25.31 -4.59
N HIS A 370 -7.81 25.14 -3.75
CA HIS A 370 -7.99 25.09 -2.29
C HIS A 370 -8.64 26.36 -1.74
N ASN A 371 -8.23 27.53 -2.22
CA ASN A 371 -8.82 28.81 -1.81
C ASN A 371 -10.24 28.97 -2.36
N GLY A 372 -10.48 28.63 -3.63
CA GLY A 372 -11.82 28.69 -4.21
C GLY A 372 -12.82 27.74 -3.54
N LEU A 373 -12.38 26.57 -3.07
CA LEU A 373 -13.23 25.63 -2.32
C LEU A 373 -13.74 26.23 -1.00
N LYS A 374 -12.99 27.13 -0.37
CA LYS A 374 -13.43 27.82 0.86
C LYS A 374 -14.63 28.75 0.63
N GLU A 375 -14.84 29.20 -0.60
CA GLU A 375 -15.96 30.07 -0.99
C GLU A 375 -17.26 29.27 -1.19
N ILE A 376 -17.19 27.94 -1.31
CA ILE A 376 -18.36 27.06 -1.45
C ILE A 376 -18.85 26.66 -0.07
N LEU A 377 -19.79 27.45 0.50
CA LEU A 377 -20.22 27.34 1.89
C LEU A 377 -20.81 25.98 2.32
N MET A 378 -21.25 25.14 1.39
CA MET A 378 -21.83 23.80 1.66
C MET A 378 -20.78 22.69 1.72
N LEU A 379 -19.54 22.99 1.34
CA LEU A 379 -18.45 22.03 1.27
C LEU A 379 -17.32 22.43 2.22
N GLU A 380 -16.52 21.45 2.62
CA GLU A 380 -15.30 21.66 3.40
C GLU A 380 -14.16 20.83 2.81
N CYS A 381 -12.93 21.36 2.82
CA CYS A 381 -11.74 20.65 2.39
C CYS A 381 -10.72 20.63 3.52
N SER A 382 -10.45 19.45 4.06
CA SER A 382 -9.47 19.25 5.14
C SER A 382 -8.07 18.90 4.63
N SER A 383 -7.89 18.76 3.32
CA SER A 383 -6.60 18.44 2.71
C SER A 383 -5.57 19.56 2.88
N PHE A 384 -4.30 19.19 2.88
CA PHE A 384 -3.19 20.14 2.88
C PHE A 384 -3.30 21.10 1.68
N ALA A 385 -3.05 22.39 1.89
CA ALA A 385 -3.33 23.44 0.91
C ALA A 385 -2.57 23.25 -0.42
N GLU A 386 -1.35 22.73 -0.39
CA GLU A 386 -0.54 22.48 -1.59
C GLU A 386 -0.68 21.05 -2.12
N SER A 387 -1.38 20.16 -1.41
CA SER A 387 -1.64 18.80 -1.90
C SER A 387 -2.40 18.86 -3.23
N PRO A 388 -1.95 18.17 -4.29
CA PRO A 388 -2.72 18.08 -5.53
C PRO A 388 -3.93 17.14 -5.39
N LEU A 389 -4.00 16.38 -4.29
CA LEU A 389 -5.13 15.53 -3.93
C LEU A 389 -6.00 16.27 -2.92
N LYS A 390 -7.22 16.65 -3.32
CA LYS A 390 -8.20 17.26 -2.43
C LYS A 390 -9.31 16.29 -2.12
N HIS A 391 -9.60 16.14 -0.83
CA HIS A 391 -10.80 15.53 -0.32
C HIS A 391 -11.75 16.64 0.11
N VAL A 392 -12.93 16.66 -0.51
CA VAL A 392 -13.98 17.63 -0.27
C VAL A 392 -15.18 16.92 0.33
N TYR A 393 -15.60 17.35 1.51
CA TYR A 393 -16.70 16.76 2.29
C TYR A 393 -17.90 17.70 2.27
N LEU A 394 -19.09 17.18 2.61
CA LEU A 394 -20.21 18.04 2.96
C LEU A 394 -19.89 18.74 4.28
N LYS A 395 -20.18 20.04 4.38
CA LYS A 395 -19.90 20.80 5.61
C LYS A 395 -20.72 20.31 6.79
N GLU A 396 -21.96 19.90 6.54
CA GLU A 396 -22.78 19.22 7.53
C GLU A 396 -22.52 17.72 7.44
N GLN A 397 -21.89 17.15 8.47
CA GLN A 397 -21.66 15.72 8.53
C GLN A 397 -22.99 14.98 8.67
N LYS A 398 -23.19 13.97 7.81
CA LYS A 398 -24.37 13.10 7.80
C LYS A 398 -23.95 11.67 8.07
N ASP A 399 -24.93 10.76 8.11
CA ASP A 399 -24.66 9.33 8.12
C ASP A 399 -23.84 8.93 6.88
N HIS A 400 -22.94 7.94 7.04
CA HIS A 400 -21.98 7.55 6.01
C HIS A 400 -22.67 7.17 4.69
N ALA A 401 -23.73 6.36 4.73
CA ALA A 401 -24.43 5.92 3.53
C ALA A 401 -25.20 7.06 2.84
N ILE A 402 -25.76 7.99 3.62
CA ILE A 402 -26.46 9.16 3.10
C ILE A 402 -25.46 10.12 2.45
N GLU A 403 -24.34 10.38 3.12
CA GLU A 403 -23.27 11.24 2.61
C GLU A 403 -22.67 10.67 1.32
N GLU A 404 -22.36 9.38 1.28
CA GLU A 404 -21.88 8.70 0.07
C GLU A 404 -22.87 8.81 -1.10
N LYS A 405 -24.17 8.61 -0.83
CA LYS A 405 -25.21 8.74 -1.85
C LYS A 405 -25.31 10.17 -2.41
N LEU A 406 -25.29 11.17 -1.53
CA LEU A 406 -25.31 12.58 -1.92
C LEU A 406 -24.08 12.96 -2.75
N LEU A 407 -22.89 12.59 -2.29
CA LEU A 407 -21.65 12.88 -3.00
C LEU A 407 -21.58 12.15 -4.35
N SER A 408 -22.10 10.92 -4.43
CA SER A 408 -22.22 10.18 -5.68
C SER A 408 -23.16 10.89 -6.67
N ALA A 409 -24.29 11.41 -6.18
CA ALA A 409 -25.20 12.22 -6.99
C ALA A 409 -24.54 13.52 -7.48
N ILE A 410 -23.77 14.21 -6.63
CA ILE A 410 -22.99 15.39 -7.00
C ILE A 410 -21.94 15.05 -8.08
N SER A 411 -21.19 13.96 -7.91
CA SER A 411 -20.20 13.49 -8.90
C SER A 411 -20.86 13.19 -10.25
N ASN A 412 -21.99 12.47 -10.26
CA ASN A 412 -22.73 12.20 -11.49
C ASN A 412 -23.21 13.49 -12.16
N LYS A 413 -23.76 14.43 -11.39
CA LYS A 413 -24.21 15.73 -11.90
C LYS A 413 -23.05 16.56 -12.46
N CYS A 414 -21.88 16.50 -11.84
CA CYS A 414 -20.68 17.14 -12.37
C CYS A 414 -20.28 16.55 -13.72
N ILE A 415 -20.31 15.22 -13.88
CA ILE A 415 -20.00 14.54 -15.15
C ILE A 415 -21.02 14.95 -16.24
N GLU A 416 -22.31 15.02 -15.91
CA GLU A 416 -23.35 15.54 -16.82
C GLU A 416 -23.06 16.98 -17.28
N ASN A 417 -22.44 17.78 -16.42
CA ASN A 417 -21.99 19.15 -16.67
C ASN A 417 -20.51 19.23 -17.07
N ASN A 418 -19.97 18.18 -17.70
CA ASN A 418 -18.62 18.16 -18.29
C ASN A 418 -17.45 18.31 -17.29
N LEU A 419 -17.63 17.91 -16.03
CA LEU A 419 -16.59 17.90 -14.99
C LEU A 419 -16.45 16.49 -14.40
N ALA A 420 -15.32 15.82 -14.63
CA ALA A 420 -15.05 14.50 -14.08
C ALA A 420 -14.40 14.62 -12.70
N ILE A 421 -15.13 14.21 -11.66
CA ILE A 421 -14.67 14.05 -10.28
C ILE A 421 -15.15 12.71 -9.74
N ILE A 422 -14.44 12.14 -8.77
CA ILE A 422 -14.71 10.79 -8.27
C ILE A 422 -15.11 10.81 -6.79
N VAL A 423 -15.93 9.84 -6.40
CA VAL A 423 -16.12 9.44 -5.00
C VAL A 423 -15.25 8.20 -4.79
N PRO A 424 -14.27 8.24 -3.87
CA PRO A 424 -13.47 7.06 -3.56
C PRO A 424 -14.35 5.92 -3.03
N VAL A 425 -14.04 4.70 -3.45
CA VAL A 425 -14.67 3.49 -2.93
C VAL A 425 -13.70 2.85 -1.95
N TYR A 426 -14.21 2.54 -0.77
CA TYR A 426 -13.45 1.91 0.30
C TYR A 426 -13.97 0.50 0.57
N LEU A 427 -13.10 -0.38 1.05
CA LEU A 427 -13.48 -1.75 1.38
C LEU A 427 -13.88 -1.84 2.86
N GLU A 428 -14.88 -2.67 3.16
CA GLU A 428 -15.29 -2.95 4.56
C GLU A 428 -14.17 -3.57 5.40
N THR A 429 -13.16 -4.15 4.74
CA THR A 429 -11.98 -4.75 5.40
C THR A 429 -10.90 -3.73 5.76
N GLU A 430 -11.08 -2.45 5.44
CA GLU A 430 -10.18 -1.39 5.89
C GLU A 430 -10.28 -1.19 7.39
N ILE A 431 -9.14 -0.93 8.05
CA ILE A 431 -9.07 -0.81 9.51
C ILE A 431 -9.91 0.35 10.03
N ILE A 432 -9.84 1.50 9.35
CA ILE A 432 -10.70 2.65 9.59
C ILE A 432 -11.34 3.02 8.27
N LEU A 433 -12.65 2.86 8.18
CA LEU A 433 -13.42 3.27 7.03
C LEU A 433 -13.35 4.81 6.90
N PRO A 434 -12.76 5.36 5.83
CA PRO A 434 -12.69 6.81 5.67
C PRO A 434 -14.08 7.41 5.45
N ARG A 435 -14.27 8.66 5.90
CA ARG A 435 -15.48 9.43 5.61
C ARG A 435 -15.61 9.63 4.09
N PRO A 436 -16.82 9.45 3.50
CA PRO A 436 -17.03 9.69 2.07
C PRO A 436 -16.67 11.13 1.70
N SER A 437 -16.07 11.30 0.52
CA SER A 437 -15.63 12.61 0.03
C SER A 437 -15.66 12.65 -1.50
N LEU A 438 -15.74 13.84 -2.07
CA LEU A 438 -15.37 14.08 -3.46
C LEU A 438 -13.85 14.22 -3.51
N ARG A 439 -13.20 13.35 -4.29
CA ARG A 439 -11.78 13.42 -4.54
C ARG A 439 -11.52 14.16 -5.85
N LEU A 440 -10.80 15.26 -5.72
CA LEU A 440 -10.34 16.09 -6.84
C LEU A 440 -8.83 15.93 -6.98
N CYS A 441 -8.39 15.50 -8.16
CA CYS A 441 -6.99 15.38 -8.53
C CYS A 441 -6.61 16.56 -9.42
N ILE A 442 -5.78 17.45 -8.88
CA ILE A 442 -5.40 18.72 -9.51
C ILE A 442 -4.19 18.48 -10.40
N SER A 443 -4.22 18.99 -11.63
CA SER A 443 -3.16 18.82 -12.61
C SER A 443 -2.43 20.14 -12.90
N ALA A 444 -1.14 20.06 -13.20
CA ALA A 444 -0.33 21.17 -13.71
C ALA A 444 -0.85 21.69 -15.07
N SER A 445 -1.59 20.85 -15.80
CA SER A 445 -2.18 21.19 -17.10
C SER A 445 -3.41 22.10 -17.05
N LEU A 446 -3.96 22.33 -15.85
CA LEU A 446 -5.12 23.20 -15.65
C LEU A 446 -4.71 24.67 -15.78
N ASP A 447 -5.55 25.45 -16.45
CA ASP A 447 -5.43 26.90 -16.53
C ASP A 447 -6.47 27.61 -15.64
N ASN A 448 -6.38 28.94 -15.55
CA ASN A 448 -7.29 29.74 -14.73
C ASN A 448 -8.76 29.62 -15.15
N SER A 449 -9.03 29.33 -16.42
CA SER A 449 -10.40 29.15 -16.91
C SER A 449 -10.96 27.79 -16.47
N ASP A 450 -10.13 26.74 -16.49
CA ASP A 450 -10.49 25.43 -15.97
C ASP A 450 -10.79 25.48 -14.47
N ILE A 451 -9.95 26.17 -13.69
CA ILE A 451 -10.12 26.31 -12.23
C ILE A 451 -11.46 26.99 -11.92
N LYS A 452 -11.77 28.09 -12.60
CA LYS A 452 -13.05 28.79 -12.45
C LYS A 452 -14.22 27.90 -12.85
N PHE A 453 -14.09 27.19 -13.97
CA PHE A 453 -15.10 26.23 -14.43
C PHE A 453 -15.34 25.13 -13.40
N THR A 454 -14.28 24.51 -12.85
CA THR A 454 -14.39 23.50 -11.81
C THR A 454 -15.15 24.01 -10.60
N LEU A 455 -14.76 25.17 -10.05
CA LEU A 455 -15.36 25.72 -8.84
C LEU A 455 -16.84 26.10 -9.06
N ASN A 456 -17.15 26.76 -10.17
CA ASN A 456 -18.52 27.15 -10.50
C ASN A 456 -19.43 25.94 -10.75
N THR A 457 -18.94 24.95 -11.52
CA THR A 457 -19.70 23.73 -11.80
C THR A 457 -19.90 22.91 -10.54
N LEU A 458 -18.86 22.73 -9.71
CA LEU A 458 -18.98 22.03 -8.45
C LEU A 458 -20.02 22.71 -7.53
N LYS A 459 -19.92 24.03 -7.35
CA LYS A 459 -20.88 24.80 -6.56
C LYS A 459 -22.32 24.60 -7.05
N LYS A 460 -22.56 24.81 -8.35
CA LYS A 460 -23.87 24.66 -8.98
C LYS A 460 -24.44 23.25 -8.79
N CYS A 461 -23.64 22.23 -9.07
CA CYS A 461 -24.07 20.83 -8.94
C CYS A 461 -24.36 20.45 -7.48
N THR A 462 -23.58 20.96 -6.52
CA THR A 462 -23.84 20.76 -5.09
C THR A 462 -25.15 21.43 -4.66
N GLU A 463 -25.41 22.68 -5.07
CA GLU A 463 -26.66 23.40 -4.76
C GLU A 463 -27.88 22.64 -5.29
N GLU A 464 -27.84 22.24 -6.57
CA GLU A 464 -28.95 21.51 -7.20
C GLU A 464 -29.25 20.18 -6.51
N VAL A 465 -28.22 19.38 -6.19
CA VAL A 465 -28.42 18.07 -5.56
C VAL A 465 -28.93 18.22 -4.13
N LEU A 466 -28.38 19.14 -3.33
CA LEU A 466 -28.82 19.33 -1.95
C LEU A 466 -30.24 19.89 -1.87
N LEU A 467 -30.63 20.79 -2.79
CA LEU A 467 -32.02 21.28 -2.88
C LEU A 467 -32.99 20.14 -3.21
N SER A 468 -32.67 19.28 -4.18
CA SER A 468 -33.52 18.15 -4.59
C SER A 468 -33.70 17.06 -3.53
N PHE A 469 -32.89 17.08 -2.47
CA PHE A 469 -32.94 16.11 -1.37
C PHE A 469 -33.64 16.64 -0.12
N CYS A 470 -33.91 17.95 -0.07
CA CYS A 470 -34.66 18.59 1.02
C CYS A 470 -36.17 18.67 0.73
N GLU A 471 -36.56 18.56 -0.54
CA GLU A 471 -37.93 18.31 -1.01
C GLU A 471 -38.26 16.82 -0.95
#